data_AF-A0A3C0R301-F1
#
_entry.id   AF-A0A3C0R301-F1
#
_cell.length_a   1.000
_cell.length_b   1.000
_cell.length_c   1.000
_cell.angle_alpha   90.00
_cell.angle_beta   90.00
_cell.angle_gamma   90.00
#
_symmetry.space_group_name_H-M   'P 1'
#
loop_
_entity.id
_entity.type
_entity.pdbx_description
1 polymer ?
#
loop_
_entity_poly.entity_id
_entity_poly.type
_entity_poly.pdbx_seq_one_letter_code
_entity_poly.pdbx_strand_id
1 'polypeptide(L)' 'MKISLLSILYLSISSAGPAFAQQTPESIADAELPSLLTIYKDLHAHPELSTHEERSVAIVAEELKAAGCGVTERVGKYEN' A
#
# COMPACT_ATOMS: atom_id res chain seq x y z
N MET A 1 0.98 -62.48 4.79
CA MET A 1 1.91 -61.33 4.87
C MET A 1 1.08 -60.06 4.76
N LYS A 2 0.99 -59.31 5.86
CA LYS A 2 0.03 -58.22 6.10
C LYS A 2 0.63 -56.95 5.51
N ILE A 3 0.21 -56.60 4.30
CA ILE A 3 0.61 -55.35 3.65
C ILE A 3 0.07 -54.23 4.55
N SER A 4 0.98 -53.49 5.17
CA SER A 4 0.66 -52.51 6.19
C SER A 4 -0.16 -51.37 5.57
N LEU A 5 -1.47 -51.43 5.73
CA LEU A 5 -2.44 -50.39 5.35
C LEU A 5 -2.21 -49.05 6.08
N LEU A 6 -1.22 -48.97 6.98
CA LEU A 6 -0.92 -47.78 7.79
C LEU A 6 -0.13 -46.70 7.04
N SER A 7 0.47 -46.98 5.88
CA SER A 7 1.26 -45.97 5.15
C SER A 7 0.43 -45.00 4.30
N ILE A 8 -0.85 -45.30 4.03
CA ILE A 8 -1.70 -44.45 3.18
C ILE A 8 -2.34 -43.30 3.99
N LEU A 9 -2.41 -43.41 5.33
CA LEU A 9 -3.11 -42.44 6.17
C LEU A 9 -2.28 -41.16 6.47
N TYR A 10 -0.97 -41.15 6.20
CA TYR A 10 -0.09 -40.03 6.55
C TYR A 10 0.04 -38.95 5.47
N LEU A 11 -0.54 -39.13 4.27
CA LEU A 11 -0.38 -38.17 3.16
C LEU A 11 -1.52 -37.13 3.06
N SER A 12 -2.48 -37.14 3.98
CA SER A 12 -3.67 -36.26 3.90
C SER A 12 -3.60 -35.01 4.80
N ILE A 13 -2.41 -34.50 5.09
CA ILE A 13 -2.29 -33.11 5.57
C ILE A 13 -2.16 -32.23 4.32
N SER A 14 -3.26 -32.12 3.58
CA SER A 14 -3.48 -30.96 2.74
C SER A 14 -3.54 -29.77 3.68
N SER A 15 -2.45 -29.01 3.76
CA SER A 15 -2.47 -27.69 4.36
C SER A 15 -3.38 -26.80 3.50
N ALA A 16 -4.69 -26.84 3.79
CA ALA A 16 -5.55 -25.70 3.51
C ALA A 16 -5.08 -24.58 4.44
N GLY A 17 -4.01 -23.91 4.05
CA GLY A 17 -3.66 -22.63 4.64
C GLY A 17 -4.88 -21.70 4.50
N PRO A 18 -5.13 -20.81 5.47
CA PRO A 18 -6.22 -19.86 5.33
C PRO A 18 -6.04 -19.17 3.98
N ALA A 19 -7.05 -19.26 3.12
CA ALA A 19 -7.20 -18.35 2.01
C ALA A 19 -7.48 -16.97 2.63
N PHE A 20 -6.45 -16.34 3.19
CA PHE A 20 -6.45 -14.91 3.38
C PHE A 20 -6.83 -14.34 2.02
N ALA A 21 -7.85 -13.50 1.98
CA ALA A 21 -8.19 -12.75 0.79
C ALA A 21 -6.91 -12.02 0.39
N GLN A 22 -6.20 -12.54 -0.61
CA GLN A 22 -4.97 -11.97 -1.09
C GLN A 22 -5.34 -10.58 -1.57
N GLN A 23 -4.79 -9.55 -0.95
CA GLN A 23 -5.01 -8.17 -1.40
C GLN A 23 -4.55 -8.11 -2.86
N THR A 24 -5.51 -7.91 -3.76
CA THR A 24 -5.20 -7.63 -5.16
C THR A 24 -4.91 -6.13 -5.31
N PRO A 25 -4.14 -5.71 -6.30
CA PRO A 25 -3.94 -4.29 -6.59
C PRO A 25 -5.26 -3.51 -6.68
N GLU A 26 -6.30 -4.12 -7.26
CA GLU A 26 -7.64 -3.52 -7.36
C GLU A 26 -8.27 -3.34 -5.97
N SER A 27 -8.22 -4.36 -5.11
CA SER A 27 -8.80 -4.26 -3.75
C SER A 27 -8.10 -3.21 -2.88
N ILE A 28 -6.80 -3.00 -3.08
CA ILE A 28 -6.04 -1.94 -2.40
C ILE A 28 -6.45 -0.58 -2.97
N ALA A 29 -6.51 -0.45 -4.30
CA ALA A 29 -6.92 0.79 -4.95
C ALA A 29 -8.33 1.23 -4.54
N ASP A 30 -9.29 0.30 -4.48
CA ASP A 30 -10.66 0.57 -4.03
C ASP A 30 -10.70 1.05 -2.57
N ALA A 31 -9.87 0.47 -1.70
CA ALA A 31 -9.78 0.86 -0.29
C ALA A 31 -9.15 2.25 -0.10
N GLU A 32 -8.14 2.60 -0.90
CA GLU A 32 -7.43 3.89 -0.81
C GLU A 32 -8.11 5.02 -1.59
N LEU A 33 -9.02 4.71 -2.52
CA LEU A 33 -9.65 5.72 -3.38
C LEU A 33 -10.29 6.90 -2.61
N PRO A 34 -11.00 6.71 -1.48
CA PRO A 34 -11.59 7.83 -0.75
C PRO A 34 -10.56 8.82 -0.18
N SER A 35 -9.43 8.34 0.35
CA SER A 35 -8.37 9.20 0.89
C SER A 35 -7.64 9.92 -0.25
N LEU A 36 -7.26 9.19 -1.30
CA LEU A 36 -6.61 9.73 -2.49
C LEU A 36 -7.48 10.80 -3.19
N LEU A 37 -8.79 10.60 -3.26
CA LEU A 37 -9.71 11.59 -3.83
C LEU A 37 -9.77 12.87 -2.99
N THR A 38 -9.62 12.75 -1.66
CA THR A 38 -9.56 13.90 -0.76
C THR A 38 -8.29 14.70 -0.99
N ILE A 39 -7.13 14.03 -1.06
CA ILE A 39 -5.84 14.65 -1.37
C ILE A 39 -5.88 15.31 -2.75
N TYR A 40 -6.41 14.62 -3.76
CA TYR A 40 -6.56 15.16 -5.11
C TYR A 40 -7.37 16.46 -5.13
N LYS A 41 -8.55 16.48 -4.49
CA LYS A 41 -9.40 17.67 -4.43
C LYS A 41 -8.71 18.83 -3.70
N ASP A 42 -8.00 18.53 -2.62
CA ASP A 42 -7.28 19.54 -1.85
C ASP A 42 -6.14 20.18 -2.66
N LEU A 43 -5.28 19.38 -3.28
CA LEU A 43 -4.20 19.88 -4.13
C LEU A 43 -4.74 20.64 -5.35
N HIS A 44 -5.86 20.21 -5.91
CA HIS A 44 -6.50 20.89 -7.04
C HIS A 44 -7.13 22.24 -6.64
N ALA A 45 -7.66 22.34 -5.42
CA ALA A 45 -8.22 23.57 -4.88
C ALA A 45 -7.13 24.59 -4.46
N HIS A 46 -5.93 24.12 -4.15
CA HIS A 46 -4.81 24.94 -3.65
C HIS A 46 -3.54 24.73 -4.50
N PRO A 47 -3.54 25.14 -5.79
CA PRO A 47 -2.39 24.94 -6.66
C PRO A 47 -1.22 25.83 -6.23
N GLU A 48 -0.01 25.29 -6.33
CA GLU A 48 1.25 26.02 -6.11
C GLU A 48 2.04 26.12 -7.41
N LEU A 49 2.88 27.15 -7.51
CA LEU A 49 3.78 27.34 -8.64
C LEU A 49 5.02 26.47 -8.47
N SER A 50 5.64 26.12 -9.61
CA SER A 50 6.95 25.47 -9.63
C SER A 50 7.94 26.19 -8.73
N THR A 51 8.68 25.45 -7.91
CA THR A 51 9.65 25.95 -6.91
C THR A 51 9.04 26.75 -5.75
N HIS A 52 7.72 26.68 -5.58
CA HIS A 52 6.96 27.27 -4.47
C HIS A 52 5.92 26.27 -3.92
N GLU A 53 6.16 24.98 -4.08
CA GLU A 53 5.25 23.90 -3.70
C GLU A 53 5.44 23.38 -2.26
N GLU A 54 5.65 24.31 -1.31
CA GLU A 54 5.94 23.97 0.08
C GLU A 54 4.82 23.12 0.72
N ARG A 55 3.56 23.51 0.51
CA ARG A 55 2.41 22.81 1.08
C ARG A 55 2.19 21.46 0.40
N SER A 56 2.25 21.44 -0.92
CA SER A 56 2.00 20.23 -1.71
C SER A 56 3.05 19.16 -1.42
N VAL A 57 4.33 19.54 -1.35
CA VAL A 57 5.42 18.62 -1.00
C VAL A 57 5.28 18.12 0.43
N ALA A 58 4.87 18.97 1.38
CA ALA A 58 4.64 18.55 2.76
C ALA A 58 3.54 17.48 2.87
N ILE A 59 2.40 17.68 2.19
CA ILE A 59 1.29 16.71 2.14
C ILE A 59 1.79 15.37 1.56
N VAL A 60 2.44 15.40 0.41
CA VAL A 60 2.94 14.17 -0.24
C VAL A 60 3.97 13.45 0.64
N ALA A 61 4.86 14.20 1.29
CA ALA A 61 5.86 13.61 2.18
C ALA A 61 5.23 12.94 3.40
N GLU A 62 4.20 13.54 4.00
CA GLU A 62 3.45 12.97 5.12
C GLU A 62 2.75 11.66 4.73
N GLU A 63 2.01 11.66 3.62
CA GLU A 63 1.27 10.50 3.13
C GLU A 63 2.20 9.34 2.75
N LEU A 64 3.33 9.63 2.09
CA LEU A 64 4.33 8.61 1.75
C LEU A 64 5.00 8.01 2.99
N LYS A 65 5.28 8.82 4.02
CA LYS A 65 5.79 8.30 5.30
C LYS A 65 4.75 7.43 6.00
N ALA A 66 3.48 7.83 5.99
CA ALA A 66 2.38 7.05 6.55
C ALA A 66 2.21 5.69 5.83
N ALA A 67 2.46 5.67 4.52
CA ALA A 67 2.51 4.44 3.72
C ALA A 67 3.78 3.59 3.94
N GLY A 68 4.69 3.99 4.83
CA GLY A 68 5.90 3.23 5.18
C GLY A 68 7.08 3.43 4.24
N CYS A 69 7.06 4.46 3.38
CA CYS A 69 8.16 4.76 2.47
C CYS A 69 9.30 5.51 3.18
N GLY A 70 10.54 5.26 2.75
CA GLY A 70 11.68 6.12 3.07
C GLY A 70 11.58 7.41 2.24
N VAL A 71 11.31 8.54 2.89
CA VAL A 71 11.09 9.82 2.20
C VAL A 71 12.31 10.74 2.33
N THR A 72 12.77 11.27 1.20
CA THR A 72 13.73 12.38 1.16
C THR A 72 12.98 13.65 0.79
N GLU A 73 13.01 14.63 1.68
CA GLU A 73 12.31 15.90 1.51
C GLU A 73 13.20 16.98 0.89
N ARG A 74 12.58 18.10 0.49
CA ARG A 74 13.25 19.29 -0.07
C ARG A 74 14.03 19.03 -1.37
N VAL A 75 13.55 18.07 -2.15
CA VAL A 75 14.01 17.87 -3.53
C VAL A 75 13.45 19.01 -4.37
N GLY A 76 14.30 19.83 -4.99
CA GLY A 76 13.88 20.94 -5.86
C GLY A 76 14.28 22.35 -5.41
N LYS A 77 14.74 22.54 -4.16
CA LYS A 77 15.20 23.83 -3.61
C LYS A 77 14.20 24.99 -3.82
N TYR A 78 13.09 24.96 -3.10
CA TYR A 78 12.21 26.11 -2.92
C TYR A 78 12.73 27.01 -1.78
N GLU A 79 12.59 28.33 -1.93
CA GLU A 79 12.97 29.33 -0.91
C GLU A 79 12.13 29.10 0.36
N ASN A 80 12.68 29.41 1.55
CA ASN A 80 11.97 29.26 2.83
C ASN A 80 11.20 30.52 3.20
#